data_AF-A0A7X7FBJ3-F1
#
_entry.id   AF-A0A7X7FBJ3-F1
#
_cell.length_a   1.000
_cell.length_b   1.000
_cell.length_c   1.000
_cell.angle_alpha   90.00
_cell.angle_beta   90.00
_cell.angle_gamma   90.00
#
_symmetry.space_group_name_H-M   'P 1'
#
loop_
_entity.id
_entity.type
_entity.pdbx_description
1 polymer ?
#
loop_
_entity_poly.entity_id
_entity_poly.type
_entity_poly.pdbx_seq_one_letter_code
_entity_poly.pdbx_strand_id
1 'polypeptide(L)'
;MNLHARGETTPAAYAPAAQKTTAPPEAGAKAFCEQLARRHAVSDDKIEELMHRARWLDEPIAELALREGLVTETELRDLLATMSGVRTVSLSQTRIAPEAVERVPATAVSRCRFMPVEIAGERIVLATDRIV
;
A
#
# COMPACT_ATOMS: atom_id res chain seq x y z
N MET A 1 36.41 18.74 35.73
CA MET A 1 35.55 19.82 35.21
C MET A 1 35.13 19.40 33.81
N ASN A 2 33.82 19.20 33.61
CA ASN A 2 33.16 18.65 32.41
C ASN A 2 33.43 19.47 31.14
N LEU A 3 33.43 18.83 29.96
CA LEU A 3 32.36 19.01 28.95
C LEU A 3 32.53 18.07 27.73
N HIS A 4 31.38 17.54 27.33
CA HIS A 4 31.06 16.57 26.29
C HIS A 4 31.26 17.05 24.84
N ALA A 5 31.10 16.06 23.92
CA ALA A 5 30.43 16.12 22.61
C ALA A 5 31.41 16.24 21.41
N ARG A 6 31.32 15.53 20.28
CA ARG A 6 30.32 14.68 19.59
C ARG A 6 31.16 13.74 18.68
N GLY A 7 30.83 12.49 18.37
CA GLY A 7 29.54 11.97 17.96
C GLY A 7 29.35 12.09 16.44
N GLU A 8 30.28 11.57 15.64
CA GLU A 8 30.15 11.48 14.18
C GLU A 8 29.78 10.04 13.79
N THR A 9 28.50 9.69 13.87
CA THR A 9 27.97 8.51 13.18
C THR A 9 27.37 8.96 11.86
N THR A 10 28.12 8.75 10.80
CA THR A 10 27.67 8.80 9.40
C THR A 10 26.41 7.96 9.23
N PRO A 11 25.26 8.52 8.81
CA PRO A 11 24.14 7.70 8.39
C PRO A 11 24.45 7.14 7.01
N ALA A 12 24.60 5.82 6.96
CA ALA A 12 24.84 5.03 5.75
C ALA A 12 23.91 5.47 4.61
N ALA A 13 24.52 5.74 3.45
CA ALA A 13 23.83 6.04 2.21
C ALA A 13 22.99 4.84 1.77
N TYR A 14 21.70 4.84 2.15
CA TYR A 14 20.73 3.88 1.62
C TYR A 14 20.12 4.43 0.32
N ALA A 15 20.77 4.10 -0.80
CA ALA A 15 20.25 4.34 -2.14
C ALA A 15 18.89 3.62 -2.30
N PRO A 16 17.81 4.28 -2.74
CA PRO A 16 16.60 3.56 -3.06
C PRO A 16 16.83 2.83 -4.38
N ALA A 17 16.96 1.50 -4.31
CA ALA A 17 16.64 0.68 -5.45
C ALA A 17 15.20 1.03 -5.85
N ALA A 18 15.00 1.52 -7.07
CA ALA A 18 13.68 1.59 -7.66
C ALA A 18 13.13 0.16 -7.66
N GLN A 19 12.28 -0.15 -6.68
CA GLN A 19 11.59 -1.41 -6.62
C GLN A 19 10.60 -1.39 -7.78
N LYS A 20 11.05 -1.91 -8.92
CA LYS A 20 10.16 -2.61 -9.84
C LYS A 20 9.41 -3.59 -8.95
N THR A 21 8.13 -3.33 -8.73
CA THR A 21 7.28 -4.21 -7.92
C THR A 21 7.37 -5.60 -8.54
N THR A 22 8.25 -6.42 -7.98
CA THR A 22 8.29 -7.84 -8.22
C THR A 22 7.02 -8.36 -7.57
N ALA A 23 5.96 -8.41 -8.34
CA ALA A 23 4.97 -9.47 -8.32
C ALA A 23 5.17 -10.50 -7.19
N PRO A 24 4.21 -10.63 -6.27
CA PRO A 24 3.85 -11.92 -5.69
C PRO A 24 2.61 -12.42 -6.46
N PRO A 25 2.75 -12.99 -7.68
CA PRO A 25 1.78 -12.64 -8.73
C PRO A 25 0.55 -13.53 -8.87
N GLU A 26 0.53 -14.77 -8.35
CA GLU A 26 -0.56 -15.69 -8.72
C GLU A 26 -1.63 -15.87 -7.63
N ALA A 27 -1.23 -16.03 -6.37
CA ALA A 27 -2.19 -16.23 -5.27
C ALA A 27 -3.01 -14.96 -4.99
N GLY A 28 -2.37 -13.79 -4.99
CA GLY A 28 -3.05 -12.50 -4.81
C GLY A 28 -3.97 -12.15 -5.98
N ALA A 29 -3.53 -12.42 -7.22
CA ALA A 29 -4.34 -12.18 -8.41
C ALA A 29 -5.58 -13.08 -8.45
N LYS A 30 -5.43 -14.37 -8.12
CA LYS A 30 -6.56 -15.30 -8.07
C LYS A 30 -7.58 -14.90 -7.00
N ALA A 31 -7.12 -14.59 -5.79
CA ALA A 31 -8.00 -14.14 -4.71
C ALA A 31 -8.73 -12.83 -5.06
N PHE A 32 -8.06 -11.91 -5.77
CA PHE A 32 -8.68 -10.69 -6.29
C PHE A 32 -9.79 -11.01 -7.30
N CYS A 33 -9.51 -11.87 -8.29
CA CYS A 33 -10.50 -12.30 -9.28
C CYS A 33 -11.72 -12.97 -8.64
N GLU A 34 -11.51 -13.84 -7.66
CA GLU A 34 -12.60 -14.50 -6.93
C GLU A 34 -13.50 -13.46 -6.21
N GLN A 35 -12.91 -12.44 -5.61
CA GLN A 35 -13.67 -11.35 -4.98
C GLN A 35 -14.39 -10.47 -6.01
N LEU A 36 -13.75 -10.19 -7.13
CA LEU A 36 -14.32 -9.42 -8.24
C LEU A 36 -15.56 -10.11 -8.82
N ALA A 37 -15.44 -11.41 -9.14
CA ALA A 37 -16.54 -12.23 -9.65
C ALA A 37 -17.72 -12.26 -8.67
N ARG A 38 -17.43 -12.46 -7.37
CA ARG A 38 -18.45 -12.49 -6.31
C ARG A 38 -19.19 -11.17 -6.13
N ARG A 39 -18.49 -10.03 -6.19
CA ARG A 39 -19.04 -8.72 -5.81
C ARG A 39 -19.65 -7.94 -6.98
N HIS A 40 -19.14 -8.15 -8.20
CA HIS A 40 -19.51 -7.38 -9.38
C HIS A 40 -20.20 -8.21 -10.47
N ALA A 41 -20.50 -9.47 -10.20
CA ALA A 41 -21.12 -10.40 -11.15
C ALA A 41 -20.39 -10.44 -12.52
N VAL A 42 -19.06 -10.31 -12.47
CA VAL A 42 -18.21 -10.42 -13.66
C VAL A 42 -18.19 -11.87 -14.10
N SER A 43 -18.42 -12.11 -15.39
CA SER A 43 -18.42 -13.47 -15.95
C SER A 43 -17.03 -14.11 -15.88
N ASP A 44 -17.00 -15.43 -15.77
CA ASP A 44 -15.75 -16.19 -15.75
C ASP A 44 -14.90 -15.91 -17.01
N ASP A 45 -15.53 -15.81 -18.19
CA ASP A 45 -14.85 -15.44 -19.44
C ASP A 45 -14.12 -14.10 -19.33
N LYS A 46 -14.73 -13.11 -18.65
CA LYS A 46 -14.14 -11.78 -18.49
C LYS A 46 -13.01 -11.79 -17.47
N ILE A 47 -13.10 -12.62 -16.44
CA ILE A 47 -12.01 -12.86 -15.49
C ILE A 47 -10.82 -13.52 -16.19
N GLU A 48 -11.05 -14.52 -17.04
CA GLU A 48 -9.99 -15.17 -17.81
C GLU A 48 -9.31 -14.19 -18.77
N GLU A 49 -10.10 -13.38 -19.50
CA GLU A 49 -9.58 -12.32 -20.36
C GLU A 49 -8.69 -11.35 -19.57
N LEU A 50 -9.16 -10.90 -18.40
CA LEU A 50 -8.45 -9.98 -17.53
C LEU A 50 -7.11 -10.57 -17.05
N MET A 51 -7.11 -11.82 -16.60
CA MET A 51 -5.90 -12.52 -16.15
C MET A 51 -4.89 -12.69 -17.29
N HIS A 52 -5.36 -13.10 -18.47
CA HIS A 52 -4.50 -13.25 -19.64
C HIS A 52 -3.87 -11.91 -20.05
N ARG A 53 -4.66 -10.84 -20.06
CA ARG A 53 -4.17 -9.49 -20.40
C ARG A 53 -3.20 -8.94 -19.36
N ALA A 54 -3.47 -9.10 -18.07
CA ALA A 54 -2.55 -8.68 -17.00
C ALA A 54 -1.18 -9.36 -17.15
N ARG A 55 -1.18 -10.67 -17.44
CA ARG A 55 0.05 -11.44 -17.70
C ARG A 55 0.78 -10.99 -18.97
N TRP A 56 0.05 -10.70 -20.04
CA TRP A 56 0.63 -10.24 -21.31
C TRP A 56 1.25 -8.84 -21.18
N LEU A 57 0.59 -7.95 -20.43
CA LEU A 57 1.02 -6.56 -20.25
C LEU A 57 2.05 -6.38 -19.12
N ASP A 58 2.32 -7.43 -18.34
CA ASP A 58 3.14 -7.38 -17.12
C ASP A 58 2.67 -6.29 -16.14
N GLU A 59 1.35 -6.15 -15.99
CA GLU A 59 0.69 -5.13 -15.18
C GLU A 59 -0.09 -5.77 -14.01
N PRO A 60 -0.18 -5.11 -12.84
CA PRO A 60 -1.04 -5.57 -11.76
C PRO A 60 -2.51 -5.70 -12.20
N ILE A 61 -3.12 -6.86 -11.95
CA ILE A 61 -4.50 -7.14 -12.35
C ILE A 61 -5.52 -6.14 -11.76
N ALA A 62 -5.25 -5.63 -10.57
CA ALA A 62 -6.04 -4.60 -9.90
C ALA A 62 -6.07 -3.27 -10.67
N GLU A 63 -4.90 -2.84 -11.20
CA GLU A 63 -4.77 -1.61 -12.00
C GLU A 63 -5.48 -1.78 -13.34
N LEU A 64 -5.32 -2.96 -13.96
CA LEU A 64 -6.03 -3.29 -15.20
C LEU A 64 -7.56 -3.30 -15.01
N ALA A 65 -8.06 -3.90 -13.92
CA ALA A 65 -9.49 -3.92 -13.60
C ALA A 65 -10.08 -2.52 -13.41
N LEU A 66 -9.34 -1.63 -12.74
CA LEU A 66 -9.72 -0.23 -12.58
C LEU A 66 -9.75 0.50 -13.93
N ARG A 67 -8.73 0.31 -14.76
CA ARG A 67 -8.63 0.95 -16.08
C ARG A 67 -9.72 0.52 -17.04
N GLU A 68 -10.11 -0.76 -17.00
CA GLU A 68 -11.19 -1.32 -17.81
C GLU A 68 -12.59 -0.99 -17.23
N GLY A 69 -12.66 -0.27 -16.10
CA GLY A 69 -13.91 0.14 -15.47
C GLY A 69 -14.69 -1.02 -14.83
N LEU A 70 -14.03 -2.15 -14.54
CA LEU A 70 -14.65 -3.29 -13.85
C LEU A 70 -14.85 -3.00 -12.36
N VAL A 71 -14.04 -2.11 -11.80
CA VAL A 71 -14.15 -1.59 -10.43
C VAL A 71 -13.88 -0.09 -10.43
N THR A 72 -14.50 0.64 -9.51
CA THR A 72 -14.12 2.02 -9.18
C THR A 72 -12.94 2.05 -8.20
N GLU A 73 -12.29 3.21 -8.04
CA GLU A 73 -11.18 3.37 -7.10
C GLU A 73 -11.59 3.07 -5.64
N THR A 74 -12.81 3.46 -5.26
CA THR A 74 -13.38 3.18 -3.93
C THR A 74 -13.58 1.68 -3.73
N GLU A 75 -14.17 1.00 -4.72
CA GLU A 75 -14.41 -0.44 -4.65
C GLU A 75 -13.11 -1.23 -4.65
N LEU A 76 -12.13 -0.83 -5.47
CA LEU A 76 -10.80 -1.43 -5.47
C LEU A 76 -10.14 -1.31 -4.10
N ARG A 77 -10.19 -0.12 -3.49
CA ARG A 77 -9.66 0.12 -2.14
C ARG A 77 -10.34 -0.78 -1.11
N ASP A 78 -11.66 -0.90 -1.15
CA ASP A 78 -12.42 -1.75 -0.22
C ASP A 78 -12.14 -3.24 -0.42
N LEU A 79 -11.96 -3.68 -1.66
CA LEU A 79 -11.58 -5.06 -2.00
C LEU A 79 -10.19 -5.38 -1.42
N LEU A 80 -9.20 -4.53 -1.66
CA LEU A 80 -7.83 -4.71 -1.16
C LEU A 80 -7.78 -4.67 0.38
N ALA A 81 -8.53 -3.77 1.01
CA ALA A 81 -8.68 -3.71 2.46
C ALA A 81 -9.26 -5.01 3.04
N THR A 82 -10.31 -5.54 2.38
CA THR A 82 -10.94 -6.80 2.78
C THR A 82 -9.98 -7.99 2.64
N MET A 83 -9.22 -8.05 1.55
CA MET A 83 -8.27 -9.14 1.29
C MET A 83 -7.05 -9.10 2.22
N SER A 84 -6.54 -7.90 2.52
CA SER A 84 -5.34 -7.72 3.35
C SER A 84 -5.64 -7.69 4.86
N GLY A 85 -6.91 -7.48 5.24
CA GLY A 85 -7.29 -7.21 6.63
C GLY A 85 -6.86 -5.82 7.13
N VAL A 86 -6.28 -5.00 6.26
CA VAL A 86 -5.91 -3.61 6.57
C VAL A 86 -7.16 -2.73 6.45
N ARG A 87 -7.38 -1.87 7.44
CA ARG A 87 -8.55 -0.98 7.44
C ARG A 87 -8.31 0.22 6.53
N THR A 88 -9.30 0.55 5.71
CA THR A 88 -9.36 1.82 5.00
C THR A 88 -9.69 2.94 5.98
N VAL A 89 -8.93 4.03 5.95
CA VAL A 89 -9.19 5.24 6.75
C VAL A 89 -9.23 6.48 5.86
N SER A 90 -10.12 7.42 6.19
CA SER A 90 -10.12 8.73 5.56
C SER A 90 -9.20 9.67 6.34
N LEU A 91 -8.07 10.04 5.75
CA LEU A 91 -7.10 10.93 6.42
C LEU A 91 -7.68 12.32 6.72
N SER A 92 -8.67 12.80 5.95
CA SER A 92 -9.33 14.08 6.23
C SER A 92 -10.24 14.04 7.45
N GLN A 93 -10.67 12.85 7.87
CA GLN A 93 -11.56 12.64 9.02
C GLN A 93 -10.85 11.96 10.20
N THR A 94 -9.61 11.50 9.99
CA THR A 94 -8.83 10.80 11.01
C THR A 94 -8.05 11.81 11.84
N ARG A 95 -8.16 11.73 13.16
CA ARG A 95 -7.33 12.52 14.07
C ARG A 95 -5.93 11.93 14.11
N ILE A 96 -4.96 12.67 13.59
CA ILE A 96 -3.54 12.30 13.63
C ILE A 96 -2.96 12.71 14.99
N ALA A 97 -2.31 11.78 15.69
CA ALA A 97 -1.63 12.07 16.95
C ALA A 97 -0.36 12.91 16.67
N PRO A 98 -0.20 14.11 17.27
CA PRO A 98 0.97 14.96 17.02
C PRO A 98 2.30 14.26 17.31
N GLU A 99 2.35 13.48 18.39
CA GLU A 99 3.50 12.67 18.78
C GLU A 99 3.90 11.62 17.74
N ALA A 100 2.96 11.14 16.92
CA ALA A 100 3.23 10.21 15.84
C ALA A 100 3.98 10.89 14.69
N VAL A 101 3.63 12.15 14.40
CA VAL A 101 4.31 12.97 13.38
C VAL A 101 5.69 13.40 13.86
N GLU A 102 5.83 13.78 15.12
CA GLU A 102 7.10 14.24 15.68
C GLU A 102 8.16 13.14 15.77
N ARG A 103 7.75 11.89 16.00
CA ARG A 103 8.67 10.74 16.12
C ARG A 103 9.13 10.17 14.78
N VAL A 104 8.43 10.48 13.70
CA VAL A 104 8.78 9.95 12.37
C VAL A 104 9.46 11.05 11.55
N PRO A 105 10.70 10.83 11.06
CA PRO A 105 11.36 11.80 10.20
C PRO A 105 10.56 12.09 8.92
N ALA A 106 10.40 13.37 8.58
CA ALA A 106 9.69 13.80 7.37
C ALA A 106 10.27 13.20 6.08
N THR A 107 11.57 12.90 6.06
CA THR A 107 12.23 12.23 4.93
C THR A 107 11.74 10.80 4.73
N ALA A 108 11.42 10.07 5.81
CA ALA A 108 10.87 8.72 5.74
C ALA A 108 9.42 8.75 5.23
N VAL A 109 8.59 9.65 5.76
CA VAL A 109 7.21 9.91 5.31
C VAL A 109 7.18 10.16 3.80
N SER A 110 8.03 11.07 3.32
CA SER A 110 8.06 11.47 1.92
C SER A 110 8.59 10.38 0.99
N ARG A 111 9.66 9.68 1.37
CA ARG A 111 10.27 8.62 0.53
C ARG A 111 9.42 7.36 0.46
N CYS A 112 8.80 6.97 1.57
CA CYS A 112 8.04 5.73 1.69
C CYS A 112 6.53 5.93 1.51
N ARG A 113 6.07 7.18 1.30
CA ARG A 113 4.67 7.55 1.03
C ARG A 113 3.67 7.01 2.07
N PHE A 114 3.98 7.19 3.35
CA PHE A 114 3.06 6.86 4.44
C PHE A 114 2.85 8.07 5.36
N MET A 115 1.74 8.08 6.09
CA MET A 115 1.44 9.04 7.15
C MET A 115 1.33 8.31 8.50
N PRO A 116 2.11 8.67 9.53
CA PRO A 116 1.93 8.11 10.87
C PRO A 116 0.65 8.66 11.50
N VAL A 117 -0.24 7.78 11.93
CA VAL A 117 -1.55 8.12 12.51
C VAL A 117 -1.48 8.13 14.03
N GLU A 118 -0.86 7.11 14.62
CA GLU A 118 -0.81 6.87 16.06
C GLU A 118 0.47 6.12 16.44
N ILE A 119 1.01 6.41 17.62
CA ILE A 119 2.06 5.62 18.26
C ILE A 119 1.58 5.26 19.67
N ALA A 120 1.43 3.96 19.94
CA ALA A 120 0.98 3.44 21.22
C ALA A 120 1.93 2.34 21.70
N GLY A 121 2.79 2.67 22.67
CA GLY A 121 3.83 1.75 23.16
C GLY A 121 4.80 1.36 22.05
N GLU A 122 4.86 0.06 21.74
CA GLU A 122 5.69 -0.51 20.66
C GLU A 122 4.96 -0.62 19.31
N ARG A 123 3.72 -0.14 19.21
CA ARG A 123 2.93 -0.16 17.98
C ARG A 123 2.93 1.21 17.32
N ILE A 124 3.11 1.21 16.00
CA ILE A 124 2.92 2.38 15.14
C ILE A 124 1.82 2.05 14.14
N VAL A 125 0.85 2.95 13.99
CA VAL A 125 -0.18 2.87 12.97
C VAL A 125 0.20 3.79 11.82
N LEU A 126 0.33 3.23 10.62
CA LEU A 126 0.69 3.95 9.40
C LEU A 126 -0.46 3.88 8.40
N ALA A 127 -0.81 5.01 7.81
CA ALA A 127 -1.66 5.08 6.64
C ALA A 127 -0.80 5.19 5.38
N THR A 128 -1.07 4.37 4.37
CA THR A 128 -0.34 4.33 3.11
C THR A 128 -1.33 4.36 1.95
N ASP A 129 -0.92 4.94 0.82
CA ASP A 129 -1.71 4.93 -0.40
C ASP A 129 -1.55 3.60 -1.18
N ARG A 130 -0.55 2.79 -0.82
CA ARG A 130 -0.31 1.47 -1.40
C ARG A 130 -0.50 0.37 -0.37
N ILE A 131 -1.41 -0.54 -0.67
CA ILE A 131 -1.54 -1.84 0.00
C ILE A 131 -0.68 -2.80 -0.82
N VAL A 132 0.43 -3.28 -0.23
CA VAL A 132 1.39 -4.20 -0.86
C VAL A 132 0.91 -5.65 -0.79
#